data_AF-A0A934QRW2-F1
#
_entry.id   AF-A0A934QRW2-F1
#
_cell.length_a   1.000
_cell.length_b   1.000
_cell.length_c   1.000
_cell.angle_alpha   90.00
_cell.angle_beta   90.00
_cell.angle_gamma   90.00
#
_symmetry.space_group_name_H-M   'P 1'
#
loop_
_entity.id
_entity.type
_entity.pdbx_description
1 polymer ?
#
loop_
_entity_poly.entity_id
_entity_poly.type
_entity_poly.pdbx_seq_one_letter_code
_entity_poly.pdbx_strand_id
1 'polypeptide(L)'
;MGLSRTPDQETTLTDQHDADEARTFSLYMVLAVTHGLPSYGSHYRDILEFMSGETLPSPSSSLGVTEPCREWLHEQHPRLRDVPPRPDFGDDEQAMDAWAAEQATRLGTTHLPVRPLPADRRDFTTPLKRIVAALDD
;
A
#
# COMPACT_ATOMS: atom_id res chain seq x y z
N MET A 1 -23.74 -55.41 -5.32
CA MET A 1 -23.21 -55.40 -6.70
C MET A 1 -24.01 -54.34 -7.45
N GLY A 2 -23.47 -53.26 -8.01
CA GLY A 2 -22.08 -52.92 -8.26
C GLY A 2 -21.84 -51.41 -8.14
N LEU A 3 -20.55 -51.11 -8.05
CA LEU A 3 -19.90 -49.81 -8.04
C LEU A 3 -20.22 -49.03 -9.33
N SER A 4 -20.23 -47.70 -9.28
CA SER A 4 -19.14 -46.90 -9.87
C SER A 4 -19.49 -45.43 -10.13
N ARG A 5 -18.50 -44.60 -9.83
CA ARG A 5 -18.12 -43.31 -10.44
C ARG A 5 -18.93 -42.06 -10.11
N THR A 6 -18.37 -41.34 -9.13
CA THR A 6 -18.09 -39.89 -9.19
C THR A 6 -17.68 -39.45 -10.60
N PRO A 7 -18.22 -38.31 -11.05
CA PRO A 7 -17.40 -37.26 -11.62
C PRO A 7 -17.13 -36.22 -10.52
N ASP A 8 -15.89 -36.25 -10.04
CA ASP A 8 -15.11 -35.06 -9.73
C ASP A 8 -15.28 -34.07 -10.88
N GLN A 9 -15.67 -32.81 -10.60
CA GLN A 9 -15.43 -31.56 -11.36
C GLN A 9 -16.48 -30.49 -10.97
N GLU A 10 -16.16 -29.64 -10.00
CA GLU A 10 -16.42 -28.20 -10.14
C GLU A 10 -15.30 -27.44 -9.44
N THR A 11 -14.13 -27.46 -10.09
CA THR A 11 -13.12 -26.43 -9.87
C THR A 11 -13.50 -25.25 -10.76
N THR A 12 -14.30 -24.32 -10.25
CA THR A 12 -14.31 -22.93 -10.72
C THR A 12 -14.11 -22.07 -9.47
N LEU A 13 -12.85 -21.75 -9.14
CA LEU A 13 -12.17 -20.56 -9.66
C LEU A 13 -13.06 -19.33 -9.46
N THR A 14 -12.98 -18.71 -8.27
CA THR A 14 -12.78 -17.26 -8.05
C THR A 14 -12.82 -17.02 -6.53
N ASP A 15 -11.79 -17.48 -5.79
CA ASP A 15 -11.40 -16.82 -4.54
C ASP A 15 -10.41 -15.69 -4.90
N GLN A 16 -10.88 -14.73 -5.69
CA GLN A 16 -10.14 -13.52 -6.07
C GLN A 16 -10.96 -12.27 -5.71
N HIS A 17 -11.98 -12.40 -4.86
CA HIS A 17 -12.91 -11.31 -4.57
C HIS A 17 -12.40 -10.28 -3.54
N ASP A 18 -11.28 -10.54 -2.87
CA ASP A 18 -10.78 -9.65 -1.79
C ASP A 18 -9.64 -8.73 -2.21
N ALA A 19 -9.20 -8.76 -3.48
CA ALA A 19 -8.10 -7.91 -3.94
C ALA A 19 -8.52 -6.46 -4.26
N ASP A 20 -9.77 -6.08 -3.99
CA ASP A 20 -10.34 -4.75 -4.26
C ASP A 20 -10.98 -4.09 -3.01
N GLU A 21 -11.01 -4.80 -1.87
CA GLU A 21 -11.63 -4.26 -0.66
C GLU A 21 -10.77 -3.13 -0.08
N ALA A 22 -11.41 -1.98 0.19
CA ALA A 22 -10.73 -0.83 0.79
C ALA A 22 -10.48 -1.09 2.27
N ARG A 23 -9.21 -1.05 2.70
CA ARG A 23 -8.85 -1.13 4.12
C ARG A 23 -8.68 0.27 4.70
N THR A 24 -9.22 0.50 5.88
CA THR A 24 -9.11 1.80 6.54
C THR A 24 -7.77 1.92 7.26
N PHE A 25 -7.02 2.98 6.96
CA PHE A 25 -5.75 3.30 7.61
C PHE A 25 -5.82 4.66 8.30
N SER A 26 -5.03 4.82 9.36
CA SER A 26 -4.86 6.12 10.01
C SER A 26 -4.25 7.12 9.05
N LEU A 27 -4.74 8.37 9.08
CA LEU A 27 -4.22 9.44 8.24
C LEU A 27 -2.71 9.61 8.42
N TYR A 28 -2.21 9.42 9.64
CA TYR A 28 -0.77 9.44 9.94
C TYR A 28 0.03 8.49 9.03
N MET A 29 -0.46 7.26 8.80
CA MET A 29 0.20 6.28 7.93
C MET A 29 0.14 6.70 6.46
N VAL A 30 -0.99 7.26 6.03
CA VAL A 30 -1.17 7.79 4.67
C VAL A 30 -0.25 8.99 4.41
N LEU A 31 -0.11 9.88 5.40
CA LEU A 31 0.82 11.02 5.36
C LEU A 31 2.28 10.57 5.38
N ALA A 32 2.61 9.44 6.02
CA ALA A 32 3.94 8.84 5.94
C ALA A 32 4.30 8.44 4.50
N VAL A 33 3.37 7.83 3.76
CA VAL A 33 3.59 7.42 2.35
C VAL A 33 3.60 8.63 1.41
N THR A 34 2.66 9.55 1.58
CA THR A 34 2.44 10.67 0.65
C THR A 34 3.39 11.85 0.88
N HIS A 35 3.65 12.19 2.14
CA HIS A 35 4.42 13.39 2.54
C HIS A 35 5.72 13.04 3.28
N GLY A 36 6.06 11.76 3.41
CA GLY A 36 7.30 11.31 4.01
C GLY A 36 7.38 11.55 5.52
N LEU A 37 6.24 11.58 6.23
CA LEU A 37 6.22 11.71 7.69
C LEU A 37 7.01 10.55 8.32
N PRO A 38 7.92 10.80 9.28
CA PRO A 38 8.57 9.71 9.98
C PRO A 38 7.51 8.94 10.77
N SER A 39 7.35 7.68 10.43
CA SER A 39 6.42 6.76 11.07
C SER A 39 7.18 5.52 11.49
N TYR A 40 6.65 4.79 12.46
CA TYR A 40 7.12 3.45 12.76
C TYR A 40 7.23 2.65 11.46
N GLY A 41 8.42 2.12 11.18
CA GLY A 41 8.71 1.43 9.92
C GLY A 41 7.78 0.25 9.65
N SER A 42 7.22 -0.37 10.70
CA SER A 42 6.17 -1.40 10.61
C SER A 42 4.86 -0.88 10.02
N HIS A 43 4.41 0.32 10.42
CA HIS A 43 3.16 0.91 9.94
C HIS A 43 3.29 1.39 8.49
N TYR A 44 4.44 1.97 8.16
CA TYR A 44 4.77 2.35 6.79
C TYR A 44 4.79 1.15 5.85
N ARG A 45 5.34 0.03 6.32
CA ARG A 45 5.35 -1.21 5.54
C ARG A 45 3.97 -1.84 5.40
N ASP A 46 3.17 -1.88 6.46
CA ASP A 46 1.83 -2.52 6.43
C ASP A 46 0.93 -1.90 5.34
N ILE A 47 0.90 -0.57 5.20
CA ILE A 47 0.15 0.09 4.12
C ILE A 47 0.74 -0.24 2.75
N LEU A 48 2.07 -0.25 2.60
CA LEU A 48 2.70 -0.57 1.32
C LEU A 48 2.49 -2.03 0.92
N GLU A 49 2.61 -2.97 1.85
CA GLU A 49 2.38 -4.41 1.63
C GLU A 49 0.93 -4.69 1.27
N PHE A 50 -0.02 -4.01 1.94
CA PHE A 50 -1.43 -4.06 1.56
C PHE A 50 -1.65 -3.48 0.16
N MET A 51 -1.03 -2.34 -0.15
CA MET A 51 -1.21 -1.66 -1.42
C MET A 51 -0.59 -2.40 -2.60
N SER A 52 0.61 -2.93 -2.44
CA SER A 52 1.32 -3.71 -3.45
C SER A 52 0.77 -5.14 -3.57
N GLY A 53 0.16 -5.66 -2.51
CA GLY A 53 -0.21 -7.07 -2.40
C GLY A 53 0.99 -8.01 -2.25
N GLU A 54 2.18 -7.47 -1.94
CA GLU A 54 3.42 -8.22 -1.79
C GLU A 54 4.06 -7.94 -0.43
N THR A 55 4.57 -8.99 0.23
CA THR A 55 5.39 -8.83 1.43
C THR A 55 6.71 -8.15 1.06
N LEU A 56 7.09 -7.11 1.81
CA LEU A 56 8.32 -6.36 1.60
C LEU A 56 9.41 -6.90 2.56
N PRO A 57 10.33 -7.77 2.13
CA PRO A 57 11.26 -8.44 3.05
C PRO A 57 12.28 -7.48 3.67
N SER A 58 12.50 -6.31 3.07
CA SER A 58 13.52 -5.35 3.50
C SER A 58 13.06 -3.91 3.32
N PRO A 59 13.57 -2.95 4.11
CA PRO A 59 13.23 -1.54 3.97
C PRO A 59 13.59 -1.00 2.57
N SER A 60 14.63 -1.51 1.94
CA SER A 60 15.01 -1.18 0.55
C SER A 60 13.96 -1.63 -0.48
N SER A 61 13.21 -2.70 -0.22
CA SER A 61 12.10 -3.15 -1.10
C SER A 61 10.97 -2.12 -1.18
N SER A 62 10.84 -1.26 -0.17
CA SER A 62 9.83 -0.20 -0.16
C SER A 62 10.10 0.89 -1.21
N LEU A 63 11.36 1.10 -1.62
CA LEU A 63 11.73 2.19 -2.54
C LEU A 63 11.06 2.05 -3.92
N GLY A 64 10.93 0.82 -4.43
CA GLY A 64 10.30 0.56 -5.73
C GLY A 64 8.77 0.63 -5.72
N VAL A 65 8.13 0.49 -4.55
CA VAL A 65 6.67 0.49 -4.41
C VAL A 65 6.12 1.80 -3.84
N THR A 66 6.96 2.60 -3.17
CA THR A 66 6.52 3.83 -2.49
C THR A 66 5.94 4.85 -3.45
N GLU A 67 6.63 5.13 -4.55
CA GLU A 67 6.20 6.12 -5.55
C GLU A 67 4.87 5.74 -6.21
N PRO A 68 4.69 4.52 -6.78
CA PRO A 68 3.41 4.13 -7.37
C PRO A 68 2.29 4.03 -6.32
N CYS A 69 2.59 3.63 -5.07
CA CYS A 69 1.60 3.68 -3.98
C CYS A 69 1.20 5.13 -3.65
N ARG A 70 2.15 6.06 -3.59
CA ARG A 70 1.87 7.48 -3.37
C ARG A 70 0.99 8.06 -4.46
N GLU A 71 1.32 7.80 -5.73
CA GLU A 71 0.51 8.27 -6.86
C GLU A 71 -0.92 7.72 -6.79
N TRP A 72 -1.05 6.42 -6.49
CA TRP A 72 -2.34 5.77 -6.34
C TRP A 72 -3.16 6.35 -5.17
N LEU A 73 -2.51 6.67 -4.03
CA LEU A 73 -3.17 7.36 -2.92
C LEU A 73 -3.68 8.75 -3.32
N HIS A 74 -2.92 9.48 -4.13
CA HIS A 74 -3.36 10.78 -4.66
C HIS A 74 -4.47 10.67 -5.70
N GLU A 75 -4.54 9.58 -6.47
CA GLU A 75 -5.67 9.30 -7.37
C GLU A 75 -6.94 8.94 -6.59
N GLN A 76 -6.83 8.13 -5.54
CA GLN A 76 -7.96 7.76 -4.69
C GLN A 76 -8.46 8.94 -3.83
N HIS A 77 -7.54 9.74 -3.31
CA HIS A 77 -7.82 10.82 -2.37
C HIS A 77 -7.21 12.12 -2.90
N PRO A 78 -7.84 12.78 -3.89
CA PRO A 78 -7.29 14.01 -4.48
C PRO A 78 -7.11 15.14 -3.45
N ARG A 79 -7.91 15.13 -2.37
CA ARG A 79 -7.78 16.08 -1.24
C ARG A 79 -6.44 15.98 -0.50
N LEU A 80 -5.71 14.86 -0.62
CA LEU A 80 -4.34 14.75 -0.09
C LEU A 80 -3.37 15.70 -0.79
N ARG A 81 -3.67 16.14 -2.02
CA ARG A 81 -2.84 17.12 -2.75
C ARG A 81 -2.96 18.53 -2.18
N ASP A 82 -4.02 18.81 -1.42
CA ASP A 82 -4.22 20.09 -0.73
C ASP A 82 -3.46 20.15 0.61
N VAL A 83 -2.86 19.05 1.05
CA VAL A 83 -2.04 19.01 2.25
C VAL A 83 -0.70 19.69 1.95
N PRO A 84 -0.26 20.66 2.79
CA PRO A 84 1.01 21.32 2.59
C PRO A 84 2.18 20.32 2.73
N PRO A 85 3.34 20.61 2.13
CA PRO A 85 4.53 19.81 2.38
C PRO A 85 4.87 19.78 3.87
N ARG A 86 5.42 18.65 4.31
CA ARG A 86 5.83 18.43 5.69
C ARG A 86 6.83 19.53 6.13
N PRO A 87 6.58 20.24 7.24
CA PRO A 87 7.57 21.08 7.89
C PRO A 87 8.83 20.30 8.28
N ASP A 88 9.92 21.02 8.53
CA ASP A 88 11.08 20.45 9.21
C ASP A 88 10.81 20.45 10.72
N PHE A 89 10.62 19.25 11.28
CA PHE A 89 10.30 19.07 12.70
C PHE A 89 11.51 18.67 13.55
N GLY A 90 12.66 18.36 12.93
CA GLY A 90 13.77 17.71 13.64
C GLY A 90 13.30 16.41 14.33
N ASP A 91 13.55 16.32 15.64
CA ASP A 91 13.13 15.21 16.53
C ASP A 91 11.86 15.54 17.35
N ASP A 92 11.16 16.64 17.06
CA ASP A 92 9.97 17.05 17.82
C ASP A 92 8.73 16.23 17.44
N GLU A 93 8.58 15.04 18.05
CA GLU A 93 7.44 14.14 17.85
C GLU A 93 6.09 14.82 18.13
N GLN A 94 6.00 15.69 19.13
CA GLN A 94 4.77 16.44 19.45
C GLN A 94 4.36 17.40 18.33
N ALA A 95 5.33 18.02 17.64
CA ALA A 95 5.05 18.91 16.51
C ALA A 95 4.55 18.10 15.30
N MET A 96 5.07 16.89 15.11
CA MET A 96 4.61 15.97 14.06
C MET A 96 3.17 15.50 14.30
N ASP A 97 2.84 15.13 15.54
CA ASP A 97 1.48 14.72 15.93
C ASP A 97 0.48 15.89 15.77
N ALA A 98 0.85 17.08 16.25
CA ALA A 98 0.04 18.28 16.09
C ALA A 98 -0.23 18.59 14.61
N TRP A 99 0.81 18.54 13.77
CA TRP A 99 0.65 18.77 12.34
C TRP A 99 -0.25 17.73 11.67
N ALA A 100 -0.11 16.45 12.03
CA ALA A 100 -0.98 15.38 11.53
C ALA A 100 -2.45 15.60 11.96
N ALA A 101 -2.68 16.04 13.20
CA ALA A 101 -4.01 16.39 13.71
C ALA A 101 -4.61 17.62 12.99
N GLU A 102 -3.80 18.61 12.65
CA GLU A 102 -4.21 19.74 11.80
C GLU A 102 -4.64 19.27 10.41
N GLN A 103 -3.90 18.34 9.80
CA GLN A 103 -4.28 17.78 8.50
C GLN A 103 -5.55 16.93 8.59
N ALA A 104 -5.73 16.18 9.68
CA ALA A 104 -6.97 15.45 9.95
C ALA A 104 -8.17 16.40 10.03
N THR A 105 -8.00 17.52 10.73
CA THR A 105 -9.02 18.58 10.83
C THR A 105 -9.32 19.19 9.46
N ARG A 106 -8.29 19.47 8.66
CA ARG A 106 -8.42 20.03 7.30
C ARG A 106 -9.17 19.10 6.35
N LEU A 107 -8.87 17.81 6.41
CA LEU A 107 -9.51 16.78 5.58
C LEU A 107 -10.88 16.38 6.13
N GLY A 108 -11.15 16.66 7.40
CA GLY A 108 -12.36 16.26 8.11
C GLY A 108 -12.38 14.77 8.47
N THR A 109 -11.22 14.12 8.52
CA THR A 109 -11.10 12.69 8.85
C THR A 109 -9.74 12.36 9.46
N THR A 110 -9.72 11.44 10.42
CA THR A 110 -8.51 10.86 11.02
C THR A 110 -8.11 9.54 10.35
N HIS A 111 -8.97 8.99 9.49
CA HIS A 111 -8.76 7.72 8.81
C HIS A 111 -9.18 7.82 7.34
N LEU A 112 -8.47 7.10 6.47
CA LEU A 112 -8.79 7.06 5.04
C LEU A 112 -8.93 5.61 4.56
N PRO A 113 -9.97 5.32 3.75
CA PRO A 113 -10.09 4.04 3.10
C PRO A 113 -9.06 3.97 1.96
N VAL A 114 -8.12 3.03 2.03
CA VAL A 114 -7.11 2.80 1.01
C VAL A 114 -7.46 1.53 0.28
N ARG A 115 -7.50 1.59 -1.04
CA ARG A 115 -7.59 0.42 -1.92
C ARG A 115 -6.21 0.01 -2.39
N PRO A 116 -5.98 -1.28 -2.61
CA PRO A 116 -4.72 -1.74 -3.17
C PRO A 116 -4.55 -1.24 -4.61
N LEU A 117 -3.32 -1.27 -5.14
CA LEU A 117 -3.08 -0.91 -6.53
C LEU A 117 -3.86 -1.84 -7.46
N PRO A 118 -4.31 -1.41 -8.64
CA PRO A 118 -4.86 -2.33 -9.63
C PRO A 118 -3.77 -3.33 -10.06
N ALA A 119 -4.15 -4.57 -10.36
CA ALA A 119 -3.22 -5.65 -10.67
C ALA A 119 -2.21 -5.30 -11.79
N ASP A 120 -2.64 -4.53 -12.78
CA ASP A 120 -1.82 -4.03 -13.89
C ASP A 120 -0.64 -3.13 -13.43
N ARG A 121 -0.80 -2.46 -12.28
CA ARG A 121 0.21 -1.58 -11.68
C ARG A 121 1.00 -2.23 -10.54
N ARG A 122 0.73 -3.51 -10.22
CA ARG A 122 1.46 -4.28 -9.20
C ARG A 122 2.74 -4.93 -9.73
N ASP A 123 3.10 -4.73 -11.00
CA ASP A 123 4.36 -5.26 -11.55
C ASP A 123 5.57 -4.38 -11.14
N PHE A 124 5.97 -4.49 -9.88
CA PHE A 124 7.16 -3.78 -9.36
C PHE A 124 8.47 -4.56 -9.62
N THR A 125 8.38 -5.75 -10.22
CA THR A 125 9.49 -6.71 -10.34
C THR A 125 10.35 -6.54 -11.60
N THR A 126 10.04 -5.60 -12.50
CA THR A 126 10.64 -5.58 -13.85
C THR A 126 12.15 -5.30 -13.91
N PRO A 127 12.83 -4.58 -12.98
CA PRO A 127 14.29 -4.44 -13.09
C PRO A 127 15.07 -5.63 -12.50
N LEU A 128 14.67 -6.14 -11.34
CA LEU A 128 15.47 -7.12 -10.57
C LEU A 128 15.26 -8.56 -11.02
N LYS A 129 14.03 -8.93 -11.41
CA LYS A 129 13.73 -10.27 -11.94
C LYS A 129 14.37 -10.51 -13.32
N ARG A 130 14.56 -9.44 -14.10
CA ARG A 130 15.24 -9.49 -15.42
C ARG A 130 16.73 -9.80 -15.28
N ILE A 131 17.39 -9.28 -14.25
CA ILE A 131 18.81 -9.52 -14.00
C ILE A 131 19.03 -10.95 -13.49
N VAL A 132 18.17 -11.46 -12.61
CA VAL A 132 18.25 -12.85 -12.14
C VAL A 132 17.95 -13.86 -13.27
N ALA A 133 16.99 -13.56 -14.14
CA ALA A 133 16.68 -14.43 -15.29
C ALA A 133 17.75 -14.38 -16.40
N ALA A 134 18.50 -13.28 -16.54
CA ALA A 134 19.57 -13.13 -17.53
C ALA A 134 20.93 -13.68 -17.06
N LEU A 135 21.02 -14.18 -15.83
CA LEU A 135 22.22 -14.81 -15.26
C LEU A 135 22.13 -16.35 -15.25
N ASP A 136 20.99 -16.91 -15.69
CA ASP A 136 20.71 -18.35 -15.77
C ASP A 136 20.62 -18.87 -17.23
N ASP A 137 20.94 -18.04 -18.23
CA ASP A 137 21.13 -18.38 -19.66
C ASP A 137 22.60 -18.17 -20.07
#